data_AF-X1BSG3-F1
#
_entry.id   AF-X1BSG3-F1
#
_cell.length_a   1.000
_cell.length_b   1.000
_cell.length_c   1.000
_cell.angle_alpha   90.00
_cell.angle_beta   90.00
_cell.angle_gamma   90.00
#
_symmetry.space_group_name_H-M   'P 1'
#
loop_
_entity.id
_entity.type
_entity.pdbx_description
1 polymer ?
#
loop_
_entity_poly.entity_id
_entity_poly.type
_entity_poly.pdbx_seq_one_letter_code
_entity_poly.pdbx_strand_id
1 'polypeptide(L)'
;GHIFPYYVDGLIKNQEDWDNYPQLNLPEIYKRAKKLYKTIIRRSKKFENPDFCIMAQDDFASVFPPVWQGMGMNAFARALRKNPLLIKERFEQTTEFVIGLFKTYAEAGAKIFFEGADIAFKSGPLINPKYISQYVLPCMKRVTEAVHEWGGKIIKIK
;
A
#
# COMPACT_ATOMS: atom_id res chain seq x y z
N GLY A 1 -12.84 -7.63 8.19
CA GLY A 1 -11.69 -7.50 9.13
C GLY A 1 -11.01 -6.18 8.88
N HIS A 2 -10.29 -5.66 9.88
CA HIS A 2 -9.66 -4.34 9.82
C HIS A 2 -8.30 -4.44 9.09
N ILE A 3 -8.05 -3.50 8.17
CA ILE A 3 -6.82 -3.41 7.37
C ILE A 3 -5.68 -2.64 8.06
N PHE A 4 -5.97 -1.97 9.16
CA PHE A 4 -5.03 -1.09 9.86
C PHE A 4 -4.21 -1.84 10.93
N PRO A 5 -2.94 -1.46 11.16
CA PRO A 5 -2.12 -2.05 12.21
C PRO A 5 -2.73 -1.79 13.59
N TYR A 6 -3.05 -2.85 14.32
CA TYR A 6 -3.28 -2.75 15.77
C TYR A 6 -1.94 -2.87 16.49
N TYR A 7 -1.71 -1.97 17.45
CA TYR A 7 -0.47 -1.87 18.25
C TYR A 7 -0.17 -3.07 19.16
N VAL A 8 -0.93 -4.18 19.06
CA VAL A 8 -0.83 -5.31 19.99
C VAL A 8 -0.13 -6.50 19.36
N ASP A 9 -0.61 -6.99 18.21
CA ASP A 9 0.03 -8.08 17.45
C ASP A 9 -0.55 -8.16 16.02
N GLY A 10 0.14 -8.87 15.13
CA GLY A 10 -0.34 -9.15 13.78
C GLY A 10 -1.52 -10.13 13.77
N LEU A 11 -2.49 -9.88 12.88
CA LEU A 11 -3.67 -10.73 12.70
C LEU A 11 -3.37 -12.00 11.90
N ILE A 12 -2.29 -12.01 11.11
CA ILE A 12 -1.94 -13.12 10.22
C ILE A 12 -0.57 -13.70 10.62
N LYS A 13 -0.57 -14.78 11.39
CA LYS A 13 0.67 -15.38 11.90
C LYS A 13 1.15 -16.56 11.06
N ASN A 14 0.26 -17.17 10.27
CA ASN A 14 0.53 -18.34 9.43
C ASN A 14 -0.42 -18.38 8.20
N GLN A 15 -0.37 -19.48 7.44
CA GLN A 15 -1.21 -19.67 6.24
C GLN A 15 -2.69 -19.83 6.59
N GLU A 16 -3.01 -20.58 7.65
CA GLU A 16 -4.39 -20.81 8.08
C GLU A 16 -5.10 -19.52 8.48
N ASP A 17 -4.42 -18.63 9.21
CA ASP A 17 -4.95 -17.30 9.54
C ASP A 17 -5.27 -16.49 8.28
N TRP A 18 -4.44 -16.64 7.25
CA TRP A 18 -4.57 -15.95 5.98
C TRP A 18 -5.72 -16.51 5.13
N ASP A 19 -5.81 -17.83 5.02
CA ASP A 19 -6.87 -18.51 4.29
C ASP A 19 -8.26 -18.22 4.90
N ASN A 20 -8.31 -18.02 6.22
CA ASN A 20 -9.53 -17.62 6.94
C ASN A 20 -9.73 -16.10 7.05
N TYR A 21 -8.83 -15.28 6.50
CA TYR A 21 -8.92 -13.84 6.63
C TYR A 21 -10.14 -13.31 5.85
N PRO A 22 -10.98 -12.47 6.48
CA PRO A 22 -12.19 -11.98 5.84
C PRO A 22 -11.87 -11.12 4.61
N GLN A 23 -12.57 -11.40 3.52
CA GLN A 23 -12.43 -10.64 2.28
C GLN A 23 -12.75 -9.15 2.50
N LEU A 24 -11.96 -8.30 1.85
CA LEU A 24 -12.14 -6.86 1.90
C LEU A 24 -13.31 -6.45 1.02
N ASN A 25 -14.18 -5.57 1.52
CA ASN A 25 -15.20 -4.93 0.69
C ASN A 25 -14.56 -3.80 -0.13
N LEU A 26 -13.79 -4.17 -1.16
CA LEU A 26 -13.08 -3.23 -2.05
C LEU A 26 -14.03 -2.19 -2.67
N PRO A 27 -15.24 -2.55 -3.16
CA PRO A 27 -16.17 -1.55 -3.70
C PRO A 27 -16.53 -0.44 -2.71
N GLU A 28 -16.82 -0.76 -1.45
CA GLU A 28 -17.12 0.25 -0.43
C GLU A 28 -15.88 1.07 -0.06
N ILE A 29 -14.71 0.44 0.04
CA ILE A 29 -13.44 1.15 0.31
C ILE A 29 -13.15 2.16 -0.81
N TYR A 30 -13.21 1.74 -2.07
CA TYR A 30 -12.96 2.62 -3.22
C TYR A 30 -14.02 3.72 -3.33
N LYS A 31 -15.30 3.43 -3.06
CA LYS A 31 -16.35 4.45 -3.01
C LYS A 31 -16.05 5.52 -1.96
N ARG A 32 -15.61 5.12 -0.76
CA ARG A 32 -15.22 6.03 0.32
C ARG A 32 -13.99 6.86 -0.06
N ALA A 33 -12.96 6.23 -0.60
CA ALA A 33 -11.75 6.89 -1.09
C ALA A 33 -12.06 7.96 -2.16
N LYS A 34 -12.88 7.59 -3.17
CA LYS A 34 -13.34 8.52 -4.22
C LYS A 34 -14.08 9.71 -3.64
N LYS A 35 -14.98 9.48 -2.68
CA LYS A 35 -15.75 10.53 -2.00
C LYS A 35 -14.83 11.46 -1.20
N LEU A 36 -13.85 10.91 -0.48
CA LEU A 36 -12.86 11.68 0.27
C LEU A 36 -12.06 12.58 -0.67
N TYR A 37 -11.45 12.01 -1.71
CA TYR A 37 -10.62 12.76 -2.66
C TYR A 37 -11.39 13.90 -3.34
N LYS A 38 -12.60 13.63 -3.87
CA LYS A 38 -13.45 14.67 -4.46
C LYS A 38 -13.83 15.76 -3.46
N THR A 39 -14.00 15.40 -2.19
CA THR A 39 -14.30 16.39 -1.14
C THR A 39 -13.10 17.29 -0.87
N ILE A 40 -11.89 16.72 -0.82
CA ILE A 40 -10.64 17.49 -0.68
C ILE A 40 -10.47 18.46 -1.84
N ILE A 41 -10.59 17.98 -3.08
CA ILE A 41 -10.48 18.82 -4.30
C ILE A 41 -11.54 19.94 -4.31
N ARG A 42 -12.78 19.67 -3.88
CA ARG A 42 -13.81 20.71 -3.81
C ARG A 42 -13.51 21.75 -2.74
N ARG A 43 -12.97 21.34 -1.58
CA ARG A 43 -12.62 22.24 -0.48
C ARG A 43 -11.37 23.06 -0.80
N SER A 44 -10.41 22.48 -1.52
CA SER A 44 -9.16 23.15 -1.87
C SER A 44 -9.36 24.38 -2.74
N LYS A 45 -10.46 24.44 -3.52
CA LYS A 45 -10.88 25.64 -4.28
C LYS A 45 -11.21 26.85 -3.42
N LYS A 46 -11.34 26.69 -2.10
CA LYS A 46 -11.62 27.78 -1.15
C LYS A 46 -10.37 28.34 -0.50
N PHE A 47 -9.19 27.76 -0.76
CA PHE A 47 -7.95 28.26 -0.19
C PHE A 47 -7.55 29.56 -0.88
N GLU A 48 -7.13 30.55 -0.07
CA GLU A 48 -6.72 31.87 -0.55
C GLU A 48 -5.46 31.80 -1.41
N ASN A 49 -4.54 30.88 -1.08
CA ASN A 49 -3.37 30.58 -1.89
C ASN A 49 -3.64 29.31 -2.72
N PRO A 50 -3.76 29.40 -4.06
CA PRO A 50 -3.99 28.27 -4.94
C PRO A 50 -2.71 27.49 -5.30
N ASP A 51 -1.53 27.98 -4.92
CA ASP A 51 -0.24 27.40 -5.33
C ASP A 51 0.18 26.24 -4.42
N PHE A 52 -0.52 25.11 -4.56
CA PHE A 52 -0.19 23.88 -3.88
C PHE A 52 -0.54 22.66 -4.73
N CYS A 53 0.17 21.56 -4.50
CA CYS A 53 -0.09 20.27 -5.14
C CYS A 53 -0.79 19.33 -4.17
N ILE A 54 -1.90 18.71 -4.62
CA ILE A 54 -2.53 17.60 -3.89
C ILE A 54 -1.97 16.30 -4.45
N MET A 55 -1.29 15.54 -3.58
CA MET A 55 -0.77 14.22 -3.90
C MET A 55 -1.71 13.15 -3.32
N ALA A 56 -2.06 12.16 -4.13
CA ALA A 56 -2.82 11.01 -3.66
C ALA A 56 -1.86 9.99 -3.03
N GLN A 57 -2.18 9.55 -1.82
CA GLN A 57 -1.46 8.48 -1.12
C GLN A 57 -2.43 7.33 -0.87
N ASP A 58 -1.91 6.11 -0.79
CA ASP A 58 -2.70 4.95 -0.39
C ASP A 58 -2.87 4.90 1.13
N ASP A 59 -3.87 4.17 1.61
CA ASP A 59 -4.19 4.04 3.04
C ASP A 59 -3.08 3.31 3.85
N PHE A 60 -2.08 2.78 3.17
CA PHE A 60 -1.07 1.87 3.66
C PHE A 60 0.36 2.43 3.64
N ALA A 61 0.50 3.67 3.17
CA ALA A 61 1.74 4.33 2.83
C ALA A 61 2.60 3.65 1.74
N SER A 62 2.53 2.32 1.53
CA SER A 62 3.09 1.58 0.38
C SER A 62 2.69 0.09 0.44
N VAL A 63 3.14 -0.70 -0.54
CA VAL A 63 2.98 -2.17 -0.59
C VAL A 63 3.65 -2.95 0.55
N PHE A 64 4.68 -2.38 1.20
CA PHE A 64 5.51 -3.11 2.16
C PHE A 64 5.03 -3.06 3.61
N PRO A 65 4.76 -1.88 4.21
CA PRO A 65 4.37 -1.79 5.61
C PRO A 65 3.18 -2.68 6.02
N PRO A 66 2.07 -2.73 5.26
CA PRO A 66 0.90 -3.51 5.66
C PRO A 66 1.15 -5.02 5.76
N VAL A 67 2.08 -5.54 4.97
CA VAL A 67 2.40 -6.97 4.97
C VAL A 67 3.05 -7.34 6.29
N TRP A 68 4.18 -6.71 6.64
CA TRP A 68 4.88 -7.05 7.87
C TRP A 68 4.12 -6.60 9.12
N GLN A 69 3.42 -5.47 9.08
CA GLN A 69 2.63 -4.99 10.22
C GLN A 69 1.42 -5.88 10.47
N GLY A 70 0.69 -6.26 9.42
CA GLY A 70 -0.46 -7.15 9.54
C GLY A 70 -0.09 -8.57 9.98
N MET A 71 1.18 -8.98 9.81
CA MET A 71 1.70 -10.25 10.31
C MET A 71 2.34 -10.15 11.69
N GLY A 72 2.84 -8.98 12.06
CA GLY A 72 3.78 -8.83 13.17
C GLY A 72 5.18 -9.31 12.77
N MET A 73 6.21 -8.67 13.33
CA MET A 73 7.62 -8.86 12.93
C MET A 73 8.06 -10.33 13.00
N ASN A 74 7.71 -11.03 14.07
CA ASN A 74 8.15 -12.41 14.31
C ASN A 74 7.56 -13.39 13.29
N ALA A 75 6.26 -13.28 12.98
CA ALA A 75 5.63 -14.16 12.00
C ALA A 75 6.11 -13.82 10.59
N PHE A 76 6.23 -12.54 10.26
CA PHE A 76 6.77 -12.08 8.98
C PHE A 76 8.19 -12.63 8.74
N ALA A 77 9.10 -12.44 9.70
CA ALA A 77 10.48 -12.92 9.59
C ALA A 77 10.58 -14.45 9.42
N ARG A 78 9.73 -15.22 10.11
CA ARG A 78 9.65 -16.67 9.92
C ARG A 78 9.11 -17.05 8.54
N ALA A 79 8.04 -16.39 8.10
CA ALA A 79 7.37 -16.67 6.83
C ALA A 79 8.29 -16.38 5.63
N LEU A 80 9.11 -15.32 5.67
CA LEU A 80 10.12 -15.03 4.63
C LEU A 80 11.02 -16.23 4.29
N ARG A 81 11.32 -17.08 5.28
CA ARG A 81 12.12 -18.30 5.07
C ARG A 81 11.28 -19.56 4.90
N LYS A 82 10.25 -19.72 5.72
CA LYS A 82 9.54 -21.01 5.88
C LYS A 82 8.23 -21.10 5.12
N ASN A 83 7.64 -19.98 4.71
CA ASN A 83 6.38 -19.94 3.98
C ASN A 83 6.40 -18.85 2.89
N PRO A 84 7.10 -19.08 1.77
CA PRO A 84 7.17 -18.14 0.66
C PRO A 84 5.83 -17.95 -0.05
N LEU A 85 4.89 -18.90 0.06
CA LEU A 85 3.55 -18.78 -0.51
C LEU A 85 2.78 -17.66 0.18
N LEU A 86 2.67 -17.70 1.50
CA LEU A 86 2.03 -16.65 2.30
C LEU A 86 2.59 -15.27 1.99
N ILE A 87 3.92 -15.14 1.89
CA ILE A 87 4.56 -13.86 1.55
C ILE A 87 4.11 -13.36 0.18
N LYS A 88 4.11 -14.22 -0.84
CA LYS A 88 3.66 -13.84 -2.19
C LYS A 88 2.21 -13.40 -2.19
N GLU A 89 1.31 -14.17 -1.57
CA GLU A 89 -0.12 -13.86 -1.55
C GLU A 89 -0.42 -12.55 -0.81
N ARG A 90 0.30 -12.30 0.30
CA ARG A 90 0.16 -11.04 1.05
C ARG A 90 0.62 -9.84 0.25
N PHE A 91 1.79 -9.93 -0.41
CA PHE A 91 2.25 -8.85 -1.28
C PHE A 91 1.36 -8.66 -2.50
N GLU A 92 0.82 -9.74 -3.08
CA GLU A 92 -0.13 -9.67 -4.20
C GLU A 92 -1.40 -8.94 -3.79
N GLN A 93 -2.02 -9.32 -2.67
CA GLN A 93 -3.23 -8.66 -2.18
C GLN A 93 -2.99 -7.16 -1.93
N THR A 94 -1.88 -6.80 -1.28
CA THR A 94 -1.58 -5.38 -1.02
C THR A 94 -1.30 -4.63 -2.33
N THR A 95 -0.63 -5.24 -3.30
CA THR A 95 -0.36 -4.63 -4.62
C THR A 95 -1.66 -4.32 -5.36
N GLU A 96 -2.56 -5.31 -5.45
CA GLU A 96 -3.85 -5.13 -6.12
C GLU A 96 -4.72 -4.09 -5.42
N PHE A 97 -4.71 -4.07 -4.09
CA PHE A 97 -5.38 -3.04 -3.32
C PHE A 97 -4.89 -1.64 -3.67
N VAL A 98 -3.55 -1.43 -3.63
CA VAL A 98 -2.92 -0.13 -3.91
C VAL A 98 -3.20 0.31 -5.34
N ILE A 99 -3.08 -0.58 -6.33
CA ILE A 99 -3.41 -0.29 -7.73
C ILE A 99 -4.88 0.13 -7.86
N GLY A 100 -5.83 -0.62 -7.28
CA GLY A 100 -7.25 -0.27 -7.33
C GLY A 100 -7.58 1.06 -6.65
N LEU A 101 -6.92 1.37 -5.54
CA LEU A 101 -7.07 2.63 -4.83
C LEU A 101 -6.51 3.81 -5.63
N PHE A 102 -5.30 3.67 -6.19
CA PHE A 102 -4.70 4.70 -7.05
C PHE A 102 -5.49 4.91 -8.33
N LYS A 103 -6.00 3.85 -8.94
CA LYS A 103 -6.91 3.96 -10.10
C LYS A 103 -8.14 4.78 -9.74
N THR A 104 -8.73 4.52 -8.57
CA THR A 104 -9.89 5.26 -8.07
C THR A 104 -9.60 6.76 -7.91
N TYR A 105 -8.40 7.11 -7.42
CA TYR A 105 -7.98 8.50 -7.33
C TYR A 105 -7.66 9.12 -8.70
N ALA A 106 -7.02 8.38 -9.60
CA ALA A 106 -6.73 8.81 -10.98
C ALA A 106 -8.03 9.18 -11.72
N GLU A 107 -9.04 8.30 -11.65
CA GLU A 107 -10.38 8.54 -12.20
C GLU A 107 -11.11 9.72 -11.53
N ALA A 108 -10.72 10.08 -10.31
CA ALA A 108 -11.24 11.25 -9.60
C ALA A 108 -10.45 12.54 -9.90
N GLY A 109 -9.41 12.47 -10.72
CA GLY A 109 -8.62 13.61 -11.20
C GLY A 109 -7.21 13.71 -10.62
N ALA A 110 -6.76 12.75 -9.80
CA ALA A 110 -5.39 12.76 -9.28
C ALA A 110 -4.34 12.63 -10.38
N LYS A 111 -3.27 13.42 -10.26
CA LYS A 111 -2.13 13.43 -11.20
C LYS A 111 -0.81 13.06 -10.56
N ILE A 112 -0.64 13.37 -9.28
CA ILE A 112 0.56 13.06 -8.50
C ILE A 112 0.20 12.06 -7.41
N PHE A 113 1.00 11.01 -7.31
CA PHE A 113 0.85 9.90 -6.38
C PHE A 113 2.10 9.78 -5.51
N PHE A 114 1.93 9.22 -4.32
CA PHE A 114 2.98 9.12 -3.33
C PHE A 114 2.97 7.75 -2.64
N GLU A 115 4.13 7.12 -2.54
CA GLU A 115 4.38 5.95 -1.70
C GLU A 115 5.58 6.21 -0.76
N GLY A 116 5.33 6.16 0.55
CA GLY A 116 6.32 6.13 1.61
C GLY A 116 6.64 4.67 1.96
N ALA A 117 7.75 4.16 1.43
CA ALA A 117 8.02 2.72 1.51
C ALA A 117 8.46 2.22 2.89
N ASP A 118 8.90 3.09 3.82
CA ASP A 118 9.48 2.76 5.15
C ASP A 118 10.15 1.36 5.20
N ILE A 119 11.05 1.12 4.24
CA ILE A 119 11.72 -0.17 4.01
C ILE A 119 13.13 -0.20 4.60
N ALA A 120 13.71 0.97 4.91
CA ALA A 120 15.13 1.09 5.23
C ALA A 120 15.42 2.18 6.24
N PHE A 121 16.49 1.94 7.01
CA PHE A 121 17.09 2.90 7.94
C PHE A 121 18.53 3.19 7.53
N LYS A 122 19.21 4.10 8.24
CA LYS A 122 20.61 4.47 7.96
C LYS A 122 21.59 3.28 7.90
N SER A 123 21.27 2.19 8.59
CA SER A 123 22.07 0.95 8.66
C SER A 123 21.70 -0.10 7.62
N GLY A 124 20.74 0.20 6.73
CA GLY A 124 20.25 -0.72 5.71
C GLY A 124 18.77 -1.07 5.84
N PRO A 125 18.27 -1.98 4.99
CA PRO A 125 16.87 -2.35 4.95
C PRO A 125 16.40 -3.17 6.15
N LEU A 126 15.09 -3.13 6.43
CA LEU A 126 14.44 -3.90 7.50
C LEU A 126 14.58 -5.42 7.31
N ILE A 127 14.65 -5.87 6.06
CA ILE A 127 14.83 -7.29 5.72
C ILE A 127 16.02 -7.47 4.78
N ASN A 128 16.53 -8.69 4.70
CA ASN A 128 17.62 -9.03 3.79
C ASN A 128 17.31 -8.55 2.35
N PRO A 129 18.23 -7.85 1.66
CA PRO A 129 18.02 -7.32 0.32
C PRO A 129 17.49 -8.34 -0.69
N LYS A 130 17.84 -9.63 -0.54
CA LYS A 130 17.34 -10.69 -1.43
C LYS A 130 15.81 -10.78 -1.44
N TYR A 131 15.16 -10.57 -0.29
CA TYR A 131 13.70 -10.62 -0.16
C TYR A 131 13.04 -9.36 -0.70
N ILE A 132 13.72 -8.21 -0.63
CA ILE A 132 13.27 -6.98 -1.29
C ILE A 132 13.25 -7.17 -2.79
N SER A 133 14.37 -7.67 -3.36
CA SER A 133 14.45 -7.96 -4.79
C SER A 133 13.43 -9.00 -5.24
N GLN A 134 13.17 -10.01 -4.42
CA GLN A 134 12.28 -11.12 -4.77
C GLN A 134 10.80 -10.77 -4.65
N TYR A 135 10.39 -10.06 -3.60
CA TYR A 135 8.97 -9.90 -3.26
C TYR A 135 8.48 -8.45 -3.35
N VAL A 136 9.33 -7.48 -3.03
CA VAL A 136 8.87 -6.09 -2.86
C VAL A 136 9.06 -5.26 -4.13
N LEU A 137 10.24 -5.34 -4.76
CA LEU A 137 10.52 -4.57 -5.98
C LEU A 137 9.54 -4.88 -7.13
N PRO A 138 9.15 -6.14 -7.40
CA PRO A 138 8.17 -6.42 -8.46
C PRO A 138 6.81 -5.76 -8.20
N CYS A 139 6.34 -5.76 -6.96
CA CYS A 139 5.11 -5.10 -6.54
C CYS A 139 5.19 -3.58 -6.71
N MET A 140 6.27 -2.97 -6.22
CA MET A 140 6.51 -1.53 -6.39
C MET A 140 6.60 -1.13 -7.87
N LYS A 141 7.19 -1.98 -8.71
CA LYS A 141 7.28 -1.75 -10.16
C LYS A 141 5.89 -1.76 -10.79
N ARG A 142 5.06 -2.77 -10.49
CA ARG A 142 3.67 -2.85 -10.99
C ARG A 142 2.84 -1.62 -10.62
N VAL A 143 2.91 -1.15 -9.37
CA VAL A 143 2.22 0.08 -8.94
C VAL A 143 2.68 1.29 -9.75
N THR A 144 3.99 1.40 -9.99
CA THR A 144 4.59 2.50 -10.77
C THR A 144 4.13 2.49 -12.21
N GLU A 145 4.16 1.31 -12.84
CA GLU A 145 3.73 1.11 -14.23
C GLU A 145 2.25 1.45 -14.37
N ALA A 146 1.39 0.95 -13.47
CA ALA A 146 -0.03 1.26 -13.48
C ALA A 146 -0.31 2.78 -13.39
N VAL A 147 0.39 3.51 -12.50
CA VAL A 147 0.24 4.96 -12.39
C VAL A 147 0.69 5.68 -13.67
N HIS A 148 1.79 5.23 -14.28
CA HIS A 148 2.27 5.81 -15.54
C HIS A 148 1.32 5.56 -16.71
N GLU A 149 0.69 4.38 -16.79
CA GLU A 149 -0.32 4.07 -17.81
C GLU A 149 -1.52 5.02 -17.75
N TRP A 150 -1.88 5.52 -16.57
CA TRP A 150 -2.96 6.51 -16.41
C TRP A 150 -2.49 7.97 -16.62
N GLY A 151 -1.23 8.17 -17.02
CA GLY A 151 -0.61 9.49 -17.19
C GLY A 151 -0.29 10.20 -15.88
N GLY A 152 -0.26 9.48 -14.76
CA GLY A 152 0.13 10.01 -13.45
C GLY A 152 1.65 10.06 -13.28
N LYS A 153 2.11 10.76 -12.24
CA LYS A 153 3.48 10.72 -11.73
C LYS A 153 3.45 10.16 -10.31
N ILE A 154 4.41 9.30 -9.98
CA ILE A 154 4.53 8.73 -8.63
C ILE A 154 5.89 9.09 -8.03
N ILE A 155 5.85 9.51 -6.77
CA ILE A 155 7.04 9.79 -5.95
C ILE A 155 7.21 8.64 -4.97
N LYS A 156 8.43 8.08 -4.93
CA LYS A 156 8.81 7.03 -3.98
C LYS A 156 9.99 7.51 -3.14
N ILE A 157 9.81 7.54 -1.83
CA ILE A 157 10.90 7.90 -0.90
C ILE A 157 11.65 6.62 -0.51
N LYS A 158 12.98 6.70 -0.58
CA LYS A 158 13.92 5.66 -0.16
C LYS A 158 14.05 5.60 1.36
#